data_AF-A0AAW8H101-F1
#
_entry.id   AF-A0AAW8H101-F1
#
_cell.length_a   1.000
_cell.length_b   1.000
_cell.length_c   1.000
_cell.angle_alpha   90.00
_cell.angle_beta   90.00
_cell.angle_gamma   90.00
#
_symmetry.space_group_name_H-M   'P 1'
#
loop_
_entity.id
_entity.type
_entity.pdbx_description
1 polymer ?
#
loop_
_entity_poly.entity_id
_entity_poly.type
_entity_poly.pdbx_seq_one_letter_code
_entity_poly.pdbx_strand_id
1 'polypeptide(L)'
;MIEAITSYLSNYVDHRCKINILDDEDKAHIDLIVDDKIDIRFDLYKRLPTYKNISLKASFFSSVIEASILEERQNEFGQGFIRVPSSADDFILRYVEYHEYYAQRPDKIKHIEYIESFISDLDKKMALDKLHFYTAFPKVAYQEKTRKEKIAEKISYYSDMIHKAKHLYHQGGVKSVVSKIKKKLG
;
A
#
# COMPACT_ATOMS: atom_id res chain seq x y z
N MET A 1 -21.05 16.16 6.31
CA MET A 1 -19.69 16.71 6.53
C MET A 1 -19.33 17.75 5.48
N ILE A 2 -19.49 17.45 4.18
CA ILE A 2 -19.25 18.41 3.09
C ILE A 2 -20.00 19.73 3.31
N GLU A 3 -21.31 19.65 3.59
CA GLU A 3 -22.14 20.83 3.89
C GLU A 3 -21.64 21.63 5.10
N ALA A 4 -21.22 20.95 6.17
CA ALA A 4 -20.73 21.60 7.38
C ALA A 4 -19.43 22.37 7.12
N ILE A 5 -18.47 21.77 6.41
CA ILE A 5 -17.21 22.42 6.04
C ILE A 5 -17.47 23.57 5.06
N THR A 6 -18.32 23.36 4.05
CA THR A 6 -18.66 24.39 3.07
C THR A 6 -19.34 25.58 3.76
N SER A 7 -20.29 25.33 4.66
CA SER A 7 -20.97 26.34 5.46
C SER A 7 -19.99 27.13 6.34
N TYR A 8 -19.06 26.44 7.01
CA TYR A 8 -18.01 27.08 7.80
C TYR A 8 -17.12 27.98 6.92
N LEU A 9 -16.63 27.48 5.80
CA LEU A 9 -15.76 28.21 4.88
C LEU A 9 -16.46 29.40 4.21
N SER A 10 -17.78 29.31 4.02
CA SER A 10 -18.58 30.38 3.39
C SER A 10 -18.50 31.69 4.17
N ASN A 11 -18.22 31.64 5.48
CA ASN A 11 -18.01 32.82 6.31
C ASN A 11 -16.72 33.61 5.95
N TYR A 12 -15.80 33.00 5.19
CA TYR A 12 -14.52 33.57 4.82
C TYR A 12 -14.43 33.92 3.32
N VAL A 13 -15.51 33.69 2.55
CA VAL A 13 -15.55 33.98 1.11
C VAL A 13 -15.75 35.47 0.87
N ASP A 14 -14.85 36.06 0.06
CA ASP A 14 -14.92 37.43 -0.42
C ASP A 14 -14.60 37.49 -1.93
N HIS A 15 -14.37 38.69 -2.47
CA HIS A 15 -14.04 38.91 -3.88
C HIS A 15 -12.75 38.22 -4.38
N ARG A 16 -11.85 37.78 -3.49
CA ARG A 16 -10.60 37.07 -3.83
C ARG A 16 -10.63 35.59 -3.47
N CYS A 17 -11.65 35.17 -2.73
CA CYS A 17 -11.80 33.81 -2.25
C CYS A 17 -12.94 33.09 -2.98
N LYS A 18 -12.75 31.82 -3.31
CA LYS A 18 -13.82 30.94 -3.79
C LYS A 18 -13.70 29.56 -3.18
N ILE A 19 -14.83 28.89 -2.99
CA ILE A 19 -14.87 27.49 -2.57
C ILE A 19 -15.06 26.64 -3.82
N ASN A 20 -14.19 25.65 -4.02
CA ASN A 20 -14.34 24.64 -5.04
C ASN A 20 -14.60 23.28 -4.39
N ILE A 21 -15.59 22.56 -4.88
CA ILE A 21 -15.98 21.24 -4.36
C ILE A 21 -15.86 20.23 -5.49
N LEU A 22 -14.99 19.24 -5.32
CA LEU A 22 -14.88 18.08 -6.19
C LEU A 22 -15.39 16.87 -5.42
N ASP A 23 -16.57 16.38 -5.78
CA ASP A 23 -17.26 15.32 -5.05
C ASP A 23 -17.36 14.04 -5.88
N ASP A 24 -16.49 13.08 -5.60
CA ASP A 24 -16.48 11.75 -6.22
C ASP A 24 -17.19 10.73 -5.31
N GLU A 25 -17.41 9.50 -5.80
CA GLU A 25 -18.04 8.42 -5.01
C GLU A 25 -17.26 8.10 -3.72
N ASP A 26 -15.93 8.21 -3.77
CA ASP A 26 -15.04 7.70 -2.74
C ASP A 26 -14.49 8.79 -1.84
N LYS A 27 -14.41 9.99 -2.39
CA LYS A 27 -13.67 11.10 -1.82
C LYS A 27 -14.33 12.41 -2.21
N ALA A 28 -14.20 13.40 -1.34
CA ALA A 28 -14.53 14.78 -1.65
C ALA A 28 -13.32 15.65 -1.34
N HIS A 29 -13.01 16.58 -2.25
CA HIS A 29 -12.06 17.65 -2.01
C HIS A 29 -12.84 18.95 -1.88
N ILE A 30 -12.63 19.66 -0.76
CA ILE A 30 -13.21 20.99 -0.53
C ILE A 30 -12.04 21.96 -0.41
N ASP A 31 -11.90 22.81 -1.43
CA ASP A 31 -10.79 23.73 -1.57
C ASP A 31 -11.25 25.15 -1.25
N LEU A 32 -10.57 25.80 -0.31
CA LEU A 32 -10.58 27.25 -0.20
C LEU A 32 -9.48 27.80 -1.13
N ILE A 33 -9.91 28.49 -2.19
CA ILE A 33 -9.02 29.08 -3.17
C ILE A 33 -8.93 30.58 -2.90
N VAL A 34 -7.72 31.11 -2.76
CA VAL A 34 -7.40 32.53 -2.56
C VAL A 34 -6.44 32.96 -3.67
N ASP A 35 -6.77 34.02 -4.40
CA ASP A 35 -5.95 34.54 -5.51
C ASP A 35 -5.55 33.43 -6.52
N ASP A 36 -6.54 32.61 -6.91
CA ASP A 36 -6.41 31.45 -7.81
C ASP A 36 -5.45 30.34 -7.37
N LYS A 37 -5.08 30.30 -6.09
CA LYS A 37 -4.30 29.22 -5.48
C LYS A 37 -5.07 28.54 -4.36
N ILE A 38 -4.84 27.24 -4.16
CA ILE A 38 -5.39 26.52 -3.02
C ILE A 38 -4.66 26.99 -1.77
N ASP A 39 -5.40 27.58 -0.85
CA ASP A 39 -4.90 27.97 0.47
C ASP A 39 -5.09 26.81 1.46
N ILE A 40 -6.30 26.23 1.50
CA ILE A 40 -6.63 25.07 2.33
C ILE A 40 -7.41 24.05 1.50
N ARG A 41 -7.10 22.77 1.68
CA ARG A 41 -7.86 21.65 1.14
C ARG A 41 -8.29 20.71 2.26
N PHE A 42 -9.58 20.39 2.30
CA PHE A 42 -10.11 19.29 3.09
C PHE A 42 -10.25 18.06 2.21
N ASP A 43 -9.51 17.01 2.54
CA ASP A 43 -9.64 15.69 1.94
C ASP A 43 -10.59 14.83 2.78
N LEU A 44 -11.77 14.54 2.25
CA LEU A 44 -12.75 13.70 2.90
C LEU A 44 -12.83 12.34 2.22
N TYR A 45 -12.61 11.28 2.95
CA TYR A 45 -12.86 9.91 2.48
C TYR A 45 -14.28 9.50 2.84
N LYS A 46 -15.10 9.17 1.84
CA LYS A 46 -16.47 8.67 2.01
C LYS A 46 -16.51 7.18 2.31
N ARG A 47 -15.47 6.47 1.90
CA ARG A 47 -15.26 5.05 2.19
C ARG A 47 -13.83 4.79 2.63
N LEU A 48 -13.66 3.71 3.38
CA LEU A 48 -12.36 3.25 3.82
C LEU A 48 -11.49 2.87 2.61
N PRO A 49 -10.18 3.13 2.65
CA PRO A 49 -9.30 2.88 1.52
C PRO A 49 -9.27 1.39 1.17
N THR A 50 -9.18 1.09 -0.13
CA THR A 50 -8.86 -0.24 -0.61
C THR A 50 -7.39 -0.27 -1.01
N TYR A 51 -6.68 -1.29 -0.54
CA TYR A 51 -5.25 -1.49 -0.82
C TYR A 51 -5.11 -2.64 -1.81
N LYS A 52 -4.26 -2.47 -2.84
CA LYS A 52 -4.04 -3.46 -3.89
C LYS A 52 -2.80 -4.30 -3.63
N ASN A 53 -1.74 -3.67 -3.11
CA ASN A 53 -0.44 -4.31 -2.91
C ASN A 53 -0.37 -5.06 -1.58
N ILE A 54 -1.13 -4.61 -0.57
CA ILE A 54 -1.28 -5.29 0.72
C ILE A 54 -2.75 -5.67 0.93
N SER A 55 -3.02 -6.96 1.10
CA SER A 55 -4.37 -7.40 1.45
C SER A 55 -4.63 -7.13 2.93
N LEU A 56 -5.55 -6.21 3.19
CA LEU A 56 -5.99 -5.86 4.53
C LEU A 56 -7.43 -6.33 4.72
N LYS A 57 -7.69 -7.13 5.76
CA LYS A 57 -9.04 -7.62 6.07
C LYS A 57 -9.97 -6.43 6.34
N ALA A 58 -11.18 -6.43 5.77
CA ALA A 58 -12.15 -5.35 5.99
C ALA A 58 -12.49 -5.13 7.49
N SER A 59 -12.46 -6.20 8.29
CA SER A 59 -12.65 -6.15 9.75
C SER A 59 -11.59 -5.35 10.50
N PHE A 60 -10.44 -5.07 9.88
CA PHE A 60 -9.44 -4.15 10.44
C PHE A 60 -10.05 -2.78 10.66
N PHE A 61 -10.70 -2.21 9.64
CA PHE A 61 -11.22 -0.86 9.73
C PHE A 61 -12.37 -0.73 10.73
N SER A 62 -13.21 -1.76 10.87
CA SER A 62 -14.18 -1.83 11.97
C SER A 62 -13.49 -1.76 13.32
N SER A 63 -12.40 -2.54 13.51
CA SER A 63 -11.59 -2.47 14.73
C SER A 63 -10.97 -1.09 14.96
N VAL A 64 -10.48 -0.40 13.92
CA VAL A 64 -9.93 0.96 14.04
C VAL A 64 -10.99 1.95 14.53
N ILE A 65 -12.21 1.89 13.97
CA ILE A 65 -13.30 2.79 14.33
C ILE A 65 -13.75 2.53 15.78
N GLU A 66 -13.93 1.25 16.15
CA GLU A 66 -14.35 0.84 17.49
C GLU A 66 -13.29 1.16 18.55
N ALA A 67 -12.01 0.96 18.24
CA ALA A 67 -10.88 1.24 19.13
C ALA A 67 -10.40 2.70 19.07
N SER A 68 -11.13 3.59 18.38
CA SER A 68 -10.76 5.00 18.29
C SER A 68 -10.76 5.66 19.67
N ILE A 69 -9.72 6.44 19.92
CA ILE A 69 -9.56 7.19 21.17
C ILE A 69 -10.16 8.59 21.00
N LEU A 70 -10.81 9.09 22.06
CA LEU A 70 -11.27 10.47 22.09
C LEU A 70 -10.12 11.34 22.57
N GLU A 71 -9.61 12.18 21.69
CA GLU A 71 -8.60 13.17 22.02
C GLU A 71 -9.24 14.54 22.16
N GLU A 72 -8.85 15.24 23.22
CA GLU A 72 -9.12 16.64 23.38
C GLU A 72 -8.04 17.44 22.67
N ARG A 73 -8.44 18.32 21.75
CA ARG A 73 -7.56 19.24 21.05
C ARG A 73 -7.96 20.66 21.41
N GLN A 74 -7.00 21.40 21.94
CA GLN A 74 -7.14 22.82 22.21
C GLN A 74 -6.23 23.60 21.28
N ASN A 75 -6.78 24.62 20.64
CA ASN A 75 -6.01 25.61 19.90
C ASN A 75 -6.52 27.02 20.27
N GLU A 76 -5.95 28.03 19.61
CA GLU A 76 -6.33 29.44 19.80
C GLU A 76 -7.80 29.74 19.44
N PHE A 77 -8.48 28.83 18.74
CA PHE A 77 -9.88 28.95 18.31
C PHE A 77 -10.87 28.19 19.20
N GLY A 78 -10.39 27.39 20.17
CA GLY A 78 -11.23 26.71 21.15
C GLY A 78 -10.79 25.30 21.50
N GLN A 79 -11.67 24.61 22.22
CA GLN A 79 -11.51 23.21 22.66
C GLN A 79 -12.48 22.34 21.85
N GLY A 80 -11.97 21.25 21.30
CA GLY A 80 -12.76 20.27 20.56
C GLY A 80 -12.37 18.86 20.90
N PHE A 81 -13.33 17.93 20.79
CA PHE A 81 -13.08 16.51 20.93
C PHE A 81 -13.08 15.85 19.56
N ILE A 82 -12.01 15.13 19.24
CA ILE A 82 -11.88 14.38 17.99
C ILE A 82 -11.64 12.91 18.29
N ARG A 83 -12.26 12.02 17.51
CA ARG A 83 -11.94 10.59 17.54
C ARG A 83 -10.79 10.35 16.58
N VAL A 84 -9.71 9.77 17.08
CA VAL A 84 -8.55 9.39 16.27
C VAL A 84 -8.23 7.90 16.45
N PRO A 85 -7.57 7.25 15.49
CA PRO A 85 -7.09 5.88 15.67
C PRO A 85 -6.19 5.76 16.90
N SER A 86 -6.16 4.56 17.50
CA SER A 86 -5.12 4.24 18.50
C SER A 86 -3.73 4.33 17.86
N SER A 87 -2.68 4.48 18.67
CA SER A 87 -1.29 4.54 18.18
C SER A 87 -0.90 3.31 17.34
N ALA A 88 -1.38 2.12 17.73
CA ALA A 88 -1.15 0.88 16.99
C ALA A 88 -1.91 0.87 15.64
N ASP A 89 -3.12 1.41 15.60
CA ASP A 89 -3.91 1.48 14.38
C ASP A 89 -3.38 2.54 13.41
N ASP A 90 -2.98 3.70 13.91
CA ASP A 90 -2.33 4.74 13.12
C ASP A 90 -1.02 4.22 12.50
N PHE A 91 -0.22 3.47 13.28
CA PHE A 91 0.96 2.76 12.74
C PHE A 91 0.59 1.85 11.56
N ILE A 92 -0.42 0.99 11.72
CA ILE A 92 -0.79 0.02 10.68
C ILE A 92 -1.28 0.76 9.43
N LEU A 93 -2.14 1.77 9.59
CA LEU A 93 -2.65 2.57 8.48
C LEU A 93 -1.52 3.22 7.69
N ARG A 94 -0.57 3.87 8.39
CA ARG A 94 0.59 4.52 7.78
C ARG A 94 1.54 3.54 7.10
N TYR A 95 1.78 2.40 7.74
CA TYR A 95 2.64 1.34 7.21
C TYR A 95 2.07 0.76 5.93
N VAL A 96 0.78 0.43 5.92
CA VAL A 96 0.09 -0.11 4.74
C VAL A 96 0.03 0.93 3.63
N GLU A 97 -0.26 2.19 3.94
CA GLU A 97 -0.29 3.27 2.94
C GLU A 97 1.10 3.51 2.31
N TYR A 98 2.17 3.50 3.11
CA TYR A 98 3.52 3.62 2.57
C TYR A 98 3.81 2.50 1.57
N HIS A 99 3.59 1.24 1.95
CA HIS A 99 3.87 0.10 1.08
C HIS A 99 2.94 0.01 -0.14
N GLU A 100 1.75 0.59 -0.08
CA GLU A 100 0.88 0.72 -1.25
C GLU A 100 1.50 1.62 -2.32
N TYR A 101 2.18 2.71 -1.91
CA TYR A 101 2.55 3.80 -2.84
C TYR A 101 4.05 4.08 -2.97
N TYR A 102 4.94 3.49 -2.17
CA TYR A 102 6.36 3.89 -2.10
C TYR A 102 7.09 3.90 -3.45
N ALA A 103 6.73 3.00 -4.36
CA ALA A 103 7.33 2.92 -5.70
C ALA A 103 6.92 4.09 -6.63
N GLN A 104 5.77 4.72 -6.37
CA GLN A 104 5.18 5.78 -7.20
C GLN A 104 5.25 7.15 -6.52
N ARG A 105 5.29 7.16 -5.19
CA ARG A 105 5.21 8.35 -4.34
C ARG A 105 6.33 8.35 -3.32
N PRO A 106 7.53 8.86 -3.67
CA PRO A 106 8.65 8.92 -2.74
C PRO A 106 8.36 9.83 -1.53
N ASP A 107 7.44 10.81 -1.68
CA ASP A 107 6.99 11.70 -0.61
C ASP A 107 6.31 10.97 0.57
N LYS A 108 5.88 9.72 0.36
CA LYS A 108 5.24 8.90 1.40
C LYS A 108 6.23 8.38 2.45
N ILE A 109 7.55 8.56 2.27
CA ILE A 109 8.56 8.21 3.27
C ILE A 109 8.27 8.81 4.65
N LYS A 110 7.63 9.99 4.70
CA LYS A 110 7.15 10.64 5.93
C LYS A 110 6.30 9.74 6.84
N HIS A 111 5.62 8.74 6.30
CA HIS A 111 4.84 7.79 7.09
C HIS A 111 5.75 6.86 7.90
N ILE A 112 6.87 6.43 7.31
CA ILE A 112 7.89 5.63 8.00
C ILE A 112 8.64 6.50 9.01
N GLU A 113 9.05 7.71 8.62
CA GLU A 113 9.71 8.66 9.53
C GLU A 113 8.84 8.95 10.76
N TYR A 114 7.53 9.17 10.55
CA TYR A 114 6.59 9.33 11.65
C TYR A 114 6.55 8.10 12.56
N ILE A 115 6.42 6.90 11.98
CA ILE A 115 6.42 5.62 12.70
C ILE A 115 7.68 5.47 13.58
N GLU A 116 8.84 5.80 13.04
CA GLU A 116 10.12 5.72 13.75
C GLU A 116 10.19 6.71 14.91
N SER A 117 9.64 7.92 14.73
CA SER A 117 9.67 8.98 15.74
C SER A 117 8.69 8.78 16.91
N PHE A 118 7.59 8.04 16.70
CA PHE A 118 6.42 8.10 17.58
C PHE A 118 6.22 6.86 18.46
N ILE A 119 6.74 5.69 18.06
CA ILE A 119 6.27 4.43 18.65
C ILE A 119 7.21 3.92 19.76
N SER A 120 6.65 3.74 20.96
CA SER A 120 7.35 3.09 22.08
C SER A 120 7.59 1.61 21.77
N ASP A 121 8.62 0.98 22.35
CA ASP A 121 8.91 -0.43 22.08
C ASP A 121 7.78 -1.39 22.51
N LEU A 122 6.98 -1.01 23.51
CA LEU A 122 5.82 -1.78 23.94
C LEU A 122 4.68 -1.75 22.90
N ASP A 123 4.45 -0.58 22.30
CA ASP A 123 3.42 -0.38 21.27
C ASP A 123 3.78 -1.07 19.95
N LYS A 124 5.08 -1.18 19.64
CA LYS A 124 5.56 -1.90 18.44
C LYS A 124 5.08 -3.34 18.40
N LYS A 125 5.19 -4.07 19.51
CA LYS A 125 4.81 -5.48 19.54
C LYS A 125 3.32 -5.66 19.28
N MET A 126 2.48 -4.89 19.96
CA MET A 126 1.03 -4.93 19.76
C MET A 126 0.65 -4.51 18.34
N ALA A 127 1.29 -3.47 17.81
CA ALA A 127 1.06 -3.02 16.44
C ALA A 127 1.46 -4.08 15.40
N LEU A 128 2.59 -4.77 15.60
CA LEU A 128 3.04 -5.85 14.71
C LEU A 128 2.14 -7.09 14.80
N ASP A 129 1.71 -7.49 16.00
CA ASP A 129 0.78 -8.61 16.17
C ASP A 129 -0.56 -8.31 15.49
N LYS A 130 -1.08 -7.10 15.67
CA LYS A 130 -2.31 -6.63 15.02
C LYS A 130 -2.11 -6.53 13.50
N LEU A 131 -0.99 -6.00 13.03
CA LEU A 131 -0.63 -5.95 11.61
C LEU A 131 -0.65 -7.34 10.99
N HIS A 132 0.03 -8.32 11.58
CA HIS A 132 0.07 -9.70 11.08
C HIS A 132 -1.29 -10.39 11.13
N PHE A 133 -2.13 -10.06 12.11
CA PHE A 133 -3.47 -10.60 12.19
C PHE A 133 -4.37 -10.07 11.05
N TYR A 134 -4.28 -8.78 10.73
CA TYR A 134 -5.16 -8.12 9.77
C TYR A 134 -4.63 -8.07 8.34
N THR A 135 -3.32 -8.21 8.15
CA THR A 135 -2.72 -8.36 6.83
C THR A 135 -2.68 -9.83 6.44
N ALA A 136 -2.92 -10.08 5.17
CA ALA A 136 -2.53 -11.33 4.54
C ALA A 136 -1.56 -10.95 3.43
N PHE A 137 -0.52 -11.77 3.24
CA PHE A 137 0.16 -11.74 1.96
C PHE A 137 -0.89 -12.03 0.88
N PRO A 138 -0.90 -11.29 -0.25
CA PRO A 138 -1.70 -11.70 -1.37
C PRO A 138 -1.36 -13.17 -1.60
N LYS A 139 -2.38 -14.04 -1.59
CA LYS A 139 -2.19 -15.41 -2.08
C LYS A 139 -1.60 -15.19 -3.45
N VAL A 140 -0.31 -15.47 -3.63
CA VAL A 140 0.35 -15.35 -4.92
C VAL A 140 -0.59 -16.11 -5.83
N ALA A 141 -1.34 -15.40 -6.68
CA ALA A 141 -2.20 -16.06 -7.63
C ALA A 141 -1.18 -16.88 -8.41
N TYR A 142 -1.18 -18.18 -8.20
CA TYR A 142 -0.37 -19.07 -9.00
C TYR A 142 -0.93 -18.83 -10.39
N GLN A 143 -0.30 -17.94 -11.16
CA GLN A 143 -0.69 -17.70 -12.53
C GLN A 143 -0.46 -19.05 -13.19
N GLU A 144 -1.53 -19.79 -13.42
CA GLU A 144 -1.43 -21.03 -14.17
C GLU A 144 -0.78 -20.64 -15.49
N LYS A 145 0.49 -21.03 -15.65
CA LYS A 145 1.24 -20.75 -16.87
C LYS A 145 0.37 -21.13 -18.05
N THR A 146 0.16 -20.18 -18.93
CA THR A 146 -0.59 -20.39 -20.17
C THR A 146 0.05 -21.53 -20.96
N ARG A 147 -0.71 -22.19 -21.84
CA ARG A 147 -0.16 -23.24 -22.71
C ARG A 147 1.08 -22.75 -23.48
N LYS A 148 1.11 -21.46 -23.86
CA LYS A 148 2.24 -20.83 -24.56
C LYS A 148 3.49 -20.77 -23.67
N GLU A 149 3.37 -20.34 -22.42
CA GLU A 149 4.48 -20.26 -21.47
C GLU A 149 5.02 -21.66 -21.13
N LYS A 150 4.14 -22.64 -20.93
CA LYS A 150 4.54 -24.05 -20.72
C LYS A 150 5.32 -24.61 -21.92
N ILE A 151 4.95 -24.24 -23.14
CA ILE A 151 5.66 -24.64 -24.37
C ILE A 151 7.00 -23.90 -24.47
N ALA A 152 7.03 -22.60 -24.21
CA ALA A 152 8.26 -21.80 -24.23
C ALA A 152 9.30 -22.32 -23.22
N GLU A 153 8.87 -22.70 -22.02
CA GLU A 153 9.76 -23.32 -21.03
C GLU A 153 10.28 -24.68 -21.46
N LYS A 154 9.43 -25.53 -22.08
CA LYS A 154 9.89 -26.79 -22.65
C LYS A 154 10.93 -26.56 -23.74
N ILE A 155 10.68 -25.62 -24.66
CA ILE A 155 11.62 -25.27 -25.74
C ILE A 155 12.94 -24.78 -25.14
N SER A 156 12.88 -23.86 -24.18
CA SER A 156 14.05 -23.33 -23.48
C SER A 156 14.84 -24.46 -22.78
N TYR A 157 14.16 -25.34 -22.06
CA TYR A 157 14.75 -26.49 -21.39
C TYR A 157 15.47 -27.44 -22.38
N TYR A 158 14.84 -27.78 -23.50
CA TYR A 158 15.46 -28.64 -24.51
C TYR A 158 16.62 -27.93 -25.23
N SER A 159 16.49 -26.64 -25.49
CA SER A 159 17.56 -25.80 -26.06
C SER A 159 18.80 -25.81 -25.16
N ASP A 160 18.62 -25.53 -23.87
CA ASP A 160 19.69 -25.58 -22.87
C ASP A 160 20.32 -26.96 -22.77
N MET A 161 19.51 -28.02 -22.84
CA MET A 161 20.00 -29.39 -22.80
C MET A 161 20.83 -29.72 -24.04
N ILE A 162 20.41 -29.28 -25.24
CA ILE A 162 21.18 -29.43 -26.48
C ILE A 162 22.47 -28.63 -26.41
N HIS A 163 22.44 -27.40 -25.91
CA HIS A 163 23.64 -26.58 -25.70
C HIS A 163 24.63 -27.26 -24.75
N LYS A 164 24.14 -27.81 -23.63
CA LYS A 164 24.97 -28.58 -22.69
C LYS A 164 25.55 -29.84 -23.35
N ALA A 165 24.75 -30.58 -24.13
CA ALA A 165 25.23 -31.76 -24.85
C ALA A 165 26.30 -31.41 -25.90
N LYS A 166 26.10 -30.33 -26.67
CA LYS A 166 27.06 -29.81 -27.65
C LYS A 166 28.36 -29.38 -26.99
N HIS A 167 28.29 -28.69 -25.86
CA HIS A 167 29.44 -28.28 -25.07
C HIS A 167 30.23 -29.49 -24.55
N LEU A 168 29.55 -30.49 -24.00
CA LEU A 168 30.19 -31.74 -23.53
C LEU A 168 30.83 -32.53 -24.66
N TYR A 169 30.19 -32.56 -25.83
CA TYR A 169 30.74 -33.16 -27.04
C TYR A 169 32.01 -32.44 -27.51
N HIS A 170 32.01 -31.10 -27.54
CA HIS A 170 33.20 -30.33 -27.93
C HIS A 170 34.36 -30.49 -26.94
N GLN A 171 34.08 -30.64 -25.64
CA GLN A 171 35.12 -30.79 -24.62
C GLN A 171 35.70 -32.20 -24.48
N GLY A 172 34.96 -33.26 -24.84
CA GLY A 172 35.38 -34.64 -24.56
C GLY A 172 34.84 -35.73 -25.49
N GLY A 173 34.26 -35.34 -26.64
CA GLY A 173 33.71 -36.25 -27.65
C GLY A 173 32.48 -37.04 -27.20
N VAL A 174 32.10 -38.06 -27.99
CA VAL A 174 30.89 -38.87 -27.74
C VAL A 174 30.95 -39.63 -26.40
N LYS A 175 32.15 -40.06 -25.99
CA LYS A 175 32.34 -40.84 -24.75
C LYS A 175 31.97 -40.04 -23.49
N SER A 176 32.24 -38.73 -23.45
CA SER A 176 31.93 -37.87 -22.30
C SER A 176 30.41 -37.68 -22.12
N VAL A 177 29.69 -37.52 -23.23
CA VAL A 177 28.24 -37.36 -23.26
C VAL A 177 27.54 -38.64 -22.80
N VAL A 178 27.95 -39.80 -23.34
CA VAL A 178 27.37 -41.10 -22.98
C VAL A 178 27.64 -41.47 -21.51
N SER A 179 28.84 -41.16 -21.00
CA SER A 179 29.19 -41.37 -19.59
C SER A 179 28.29 -40.56 -18.64
N LYS A 180 28.06 -39.26 -18.94
CA LYS A 180 27.19 -38.42 -18.11
C LYS A 180 25.71 -38.82 -18.20
N ILE A 181 25.24 -39.28 -19.35
CA ILE A 181 23.87 -39.79 -19.51
C ILE A 181 23.69 -41.08 -18.72
N LYS A 182 24.63 -42.04 -18.79
CA LYS A 182 24.59 -43.27 -17.98
C LYS A 182 24.58 -42.97 -16.48
N LYS A 183 25.37 -42.00 -16.01
CA LYS A 183 25.42 -41.59 -14.59
C LYS A 183 24.15 -40.89 -14.10
N LYS A 184 23.27 -40.43 -15.00
CA LYS A 184 22.01 -39.75 -14.66
C LYS A 184 20.79 -40.70 -14.74
N LEU A 185 20.93 -41.84 -15.42
CA LEU A 185 19.87 -42.83 -15.64
C LEU A 185 20.04 -44.13 -14.82
N GLY A 186 21.23 -44.38 -14.29
CA GLY A 186 21.48 -45.38 -13.24
C GLY A 186 21.66 -44.72 -11.90
#